data_AF-A0AAE0PTN1-F1
#
_entry.id   AF-A0AAE0PTN1-F1
#
_cell.length_a   1.000
_cell.length_b   1.000
_cell.length_c   1.000
_cell.angle_alpha   90.00
_cell.angle_beta   90.00
_cell.angle_gamma   90.00
#
_symmetry.space_group_name_H-M   'P 1'
#
loop_
_entity.id
_entity.type
_entity.pdbx_description
1 polymer ?
#
loop_
_entity_poly.entity_id
_entity_poly.type
_entity_poly.pdbx_seq_one_letter_code
_entity_poly.pdbx_strand_id
1 'polypeptide(L)'
;MAAEANYDVGNWELLSIKAVLEEWRHWLEGARHPFLVLTDHCNLEYLRSAKCLNPRQARWALFFTQFEFSVTYRPGTKNSKADALSRQFEAQSVPSQPDLILPAAAILDPVPWSLIEKIQRAHTDEPPPANCPSTKVYVPLQFRQQVLQWVHEAPCYGHPGILRSTQLTLHRFWWLSLRTDVERFVRSCSNCVQSRVSHQLPEGLREPLPTPKRPWSHLSVDFLTDLPNSGGFTTVMVMVDRFSKACKLIPLKGSPTPMQTVEAMFQHVFQNFGLPEDIVLDRGSQFTSRVWRSLCERLGLNVSLSSGYHPQSNGQVEHLNQDIGRFLRSYCIREQQRWSEFLPWAEYVQNSLIHSSTGLAPFQCVLGYQPPPILESPPM
;
A
#
# COMPACT_ATOMS: atom_id res chain seq x y z
N MET A 1 -29.94 -6.30 -5.11
CA MET A 1 -29.06 -7.45 -5.42
C MET A 1 -28.08 -7.68 -4.26
N ALA A 2 -28.53 -8.28 -3.14
CA ALA A 2 -27.69 -8.44 -1.94
C ALA A 2 -26.89 -9.76 -1.92
N ALA A 3 -27.33 -10.77 -2.69
CA ALA A 3 -26.67 -12.09 -2.73
C ALA A 3 -25.55 -12.17 -3.79
N GLU A 4 -25.63 -11.38 -4.87
CA GLU A 4 -24.63 -11.33 -5.96
C GLU A 4 -23.36 -10.58 -5.55
N ALA A 5 -23.46 -9.69 -4.55
CA ALA A 5 -22.33 -8.99 -3.95
C ALA A 5 -21.28 -9.93 -3.30
N ASN A 6 -21.68 -11.14 -2.93
CA ASN A 6 -20.83 -12.12 -2.23
C ASN A 6 -20.20 -13.16 -3.18
N TYR A 7 -20.24 -12.94 -4.49
CA TYR A 7 -19.65 -13.88 -5.44
C TYR A 7 -18.12 -13.73 -5.42
N ASP A 8 -17.39 -14.84 -5.55
CA ASP A 8 -15.96 -14.81 -5.85
C ASP A 8 -15.73 -14.34 -7.29
N VAL A 9 -14.51 -13.92 -7.60
CA VAL A 9 -14.17 -13.31 -8.91
C VAL A 9 -14.53 -14.23 -10.08
N GLY A 10 -14.32 -15.54 -9.95
CA GLY A 10 -14.70 -16.49 -11.00
C GLY A 10 -16.21 -16.57 -11.23
N ASN A 11 -17.02 -16.51 -10.17
CA ASN A 11 -18.49 -16.45 -10.31
C ASN A 11 -18.99 -15.06 -10.76
N TRP A 12 -18.26 -13.98 -10.48
CA TRP A 12 -18.53 -12.65 -11.04
C TRP A 12 -18.30 -12.63 -12.55
N GLU A 13 -17.15 -13.11 -13.00
CA GLU A 13 -16.84 -13.18 -14.43
C GLU A 13 -17.81 -14.12 -15.15
N LEU A 14 -18.17 -15.25 -14.53
CA LEU A 14 -19.18 -16.14 -15.08
C LEU A 14 -20.59 -15.51 -15.12
N LEU A 15 -20.94 -14.72 -14.09
CA LEU A 15 -22.17 -13.95 -14.06
C LEU A 15 -22.16 -12.88 -15.17
N SER A 16 -21.03 -12.23 -15.43
CA SER A 16 -20.88 -11.28 -16.53
C SER A 16 -21.15 -11.94 -17.88
N ILE A 17 -20.60 -13.13 -18.13
CA ILE A 17 -20.90 -13.90 -19.35
C ILE A 17 -22.39 -14.23 -19.42
N LYS A 18 -23.00 -14.70 -18.33
CA LYS A 18 -24.44 -14.97 -18.27
C LYS A 18 -25.26 -13.71 -18.57
N ALA A 19 -24.95 -12.59 -17.96
CA ALA A 19 -25.68 -11.33 -18.13
C ALA A 19 -25.61 -10.83 -19.58
N VAL A 20 -24.44 -10.92 -20.21
CA VAL A 20 -24.27 -10.61 -21.64
C VAL A 20 -25.10 -11.56 -22.50
N LEU A 21 -25.05 -12.86 -22.23
CA LEU A 21 -25.86 -13.83 -23.01
C LEU A 21 -27.36 -13.69 -22.78
N GLU A 22 -27.81 -13.22 -21.62
CA GLU A 22 -29.21 -12.89 -21.36
C GLU A 22 -29.64 -11.64 -22.12
N GLU A 23 -28.84 -10.57 -22.10
CA GLU A 23 -29.13 -9.32 -22.80
C GLU A 23 -29.17 -9.51 -24.33
N TRP A 24 -28.16 -10.19 -24.86
CA TRP A 24 -27.98 -10.42 -26.29
C TRP A 24 -28.60 -11.74 -26.76
N ARG A 25 -29.42 -12.38 -25.92
CA ARG A 25 -30.04 -13.69 -26.17
C ARG A 25 -30.69 -13.79 -27.55
N HIS A 26 -31.44 -12.76 -27.92
CA HIS A 26 -32.17 -12.67 -29.18
C HIS A 26 -31.30 -12.72 -30.44
N TRP A 27 -30.01 -12.39 -30.35
CA TRP A 27 -29.05 -12.50 -31.46
C TRP A 27 -28.23 -13.79 -31.42
N LEU A 28 -28.03 -14.35 -30.22
CA LEU A 28 -27.04 -15.40 -29.98
C LEU A 28 -27.65 -16.80 -29.82
N GLU A 29 -28.91 -16.90 -29.37
CA GLU A 29 -29.61 -18.17 -29.23
C GLU A 29 -30.00 -18.72 -30.61
N GLY A 30 -29.55 -19.94 -30.93
CA GLY A 30 -29.77 -20.54 -32.24
C GLY A 30 -28.95 -19.93 -33.39
N ALA A 31 -27.91 -19.15 -33.08
CA ALA A 31 -26.98 -18.63 -34.09
C ALA A 31 -26.36 -19.79 -34.89
N ARG A 32 -26.33 -19.66 -36.23
CA ARG A 32 -25.77 -20.70 -37.12
C ARG A 32 -24.25 -20.83 -37.05
N HIS A 33 -23.57 -19.81 -36.53
CA HIS A 33 -22.12 -19.77 -36.46
C HIS A 33 -21.69 -19.65 -35.00
N PRO A 34 -20.69 -20.44 -34.58
CA PRO A 34 -20.17 -20.35 -33.23
C PRO A 34 -19.51 -18.98 -33.03
N PHE A 35 -19.73 -18.38 -31.87
CA PHE A 35 -19.14 -17.10 -31.51
C PHE A 35 -18.10 -17.23 -30.39
N LEU A 36 -17.22 -16.23 -30.28
CA LEU A 36 -16.09 -16.25 -29.36
C LEU A 36 -16.32 -15.27 -28.20
N VAL A 37 -16.21 -15.77 -26.98
CA VAL A 37 -16.20 -14.97 -25.75
C VAL A 37 -14.75 -14.80 -25.31
N LEU A 38 -14.29 -13.54 -25.31
CA LEU A 38 -12.96 -13.19 -24.82
C LEU A 38 -13.05 -12.74 -23.36
N THR A 39 -12.28 -13.39 -22.49
CA THR A 39 -12.20 -13.05 -21.06
C THR A 39 -10.73 -12.91 -20.65
N ASP A 40 -10.45 -12.05 -19.69
CA ASP A 40 -9.14 -11.95 -19.04
C ASP A 40 -9.04 -12.86 -17.81
N HIS A 41 -10.00 -13.78 -17.62
CA HIS A 41 -9.99 -14.77 -16.55
C HIS A 41 -9.73 -16.19 -17.09
N CYS A 42 -8.48 -16.67 -16.96
CA CYS A 42 -8.01 -17.94 -17.53
C CYS A 42 -8.82 -19.17 -17.09
N ASN A 43 -9.31 -19.22 -15.84
CA ASN A 43 -10.04 -20.39 -15.33
C ASN A 43 -11.39 -20.64 -16.00
N LEU A 44 -11.90 -19.71 -16.83
CA LEU A 44 -13.16 -19.87 -17.55
C LEU A 44 -13.01 -20.62 -18.88
N GLU A 45 -11.80 -20.91 -19.34
CA GLU A 45 -11.60 -21.78 -20.51
C GLU A 45 -12.14 -23.21 -20.27
N TYR A 46 -12.12 -23.66 -19.02
CA TYR A 46 -12.57 -24.99 -18.62
C TYR A 46 -14.07 -25.09 -18.30
N LEU A 47 -14.87 -24.06 -18.58
CA LEU A 47 -16.27 -23.97 -18.16
C LEU A 47 -17.13 -25.17 -18.60
N ARG A 48 -16.91 -25.67 -19.82
CA ARG A 48 -17.63 -26.83 -20.37
C ARG A 48 -17.10 -28.17 -19.86
N SER A 49 -15.88 -28.20 -19.32
CA SER A 49 -15.15 -29.42 -18.96
C SER A 49 -15.11 -29.67 -17.44
N ALA A 50 -15.67 -28.76 -16.65
CA ALA A 50 -15.63 -28.81 -15.19
C ALA A 50 -16.43 -30.02 -14.65
N LYS A 51 -15.73 -30.93 -13.94
CA LYS A 51 -16.30 -32.18 -13.41
C LYS A 51 -17.08 -32.03 -12.10
N CYS A 52 -16.89 -30.92 -11.37
CA CYS A 52 -17.57 -30.63 -10.11
C CYS A 52 -18.11 -29.20 -10.13
N LEU A 53 -19.43 -29.04 -10.35
CA LEU A 53 -20.10 -27.75 -10.37
C LEU A 53 -20.92 -27.55 -9.09
N ASN A 54 -20.82 -26.37 -8.48
CA ASN A 54 -21.74 -25.97 -7.41
C ASN A 54 -23.18 -25.84 -7.98
N PRO A 55 -24.26 -26.15 -7.23
CA PRO A 55 -25.65 -26.00 -7.66
C PRO A 55 -25.98 -24.75 -8.51
N ARG A 56 -25.39 -23.59 -8.19
CA ARG A 56 -25.55 -22.36 -8.99
C ARG A 56 -24.92 -22.46 -10.38
N GLN A 57 -23.69 -22.92 -10.45
CA GLN A 57 -22.95 -23.09 -11.70
C GLN A 57 -23.58 -24.17 -12.58
N ALA A 58 -24.14 -25.23 -11.98
CA ALA A 58 -24.92 -26.22 -12.70
C ALA A 58 -26.16 -25.60 -13.37
N ARG A 59 -26.87 -24.69 -12.68
CA ARG A 59 -28.02 -23.98 -13.27
C ARG A 59 -27.60 -23.05 -14.41
N TRP A 60 -26.46 -22.36 -14.28
CA TRP A 60 -25.94 -21.52 -15.36
C TRP A 60 -25.39 -22.34 -16.53
N ALA A 61 -24.80 -23.51 -16.28
CA ALA A 61 -24.36 -24.43 -17.32
C ALA A 61 -25.53 -24.88 -18.21
N LEU A 62 -26.69 -25.17 -17.63
CA LEU A 62 -27.92 -25.47 -18.38
C LEU A 62 -28.46 -24.28 -19.19
N PHE A 63 -28.13 -23.05 -18.80
CA PHE A 63 -28.45 -21.86 -19.59
C PHE A 63 -27.47 -21.74 -20.77
N PHE A 64 -26.18 -21.97 -20.53
CA PHE A 64 -25.15 -21.88 -21.57
C PHE A 64 -25.28 -22.92 -22.69
N THR A 65 -25.96 -24.05 -22.45
CA THR A 65 -26.24 -25.04 -23.51
C THR A 65 -27.16 -24.53 -24.62
N GLN A 66 -27.87 -23.42 -24.38
CA GLN A 66 -28.73 -22.77 -25.38
C GLN A 66 -27.91 -22.00 -26.44
N PHE A 67 -26.60 -21.83 -26.22
CA PHE A 67 -25.72 -21.02 -27.06
C PHE A 67 -24.52 -21.83 -27.58
N GLU A 68 -24.12 -21.55 -28.83
CA GLU A 68 -22.94 -22.15 -29.45
C GLU A 68 -21.76 -21.16 -29.40
N PHE A 69 -20.92 -21.26 -28.36
CA PHE A 69 -19.76 -20.38 -28.17
C PHE A 69 -18.55 -21.09 -27.60
N SER A 70 -17.37 -20.49 -27.82
CA SER A 70 -16.11 -20.85 -27.16
C SER A 70 -15.61 -19.70 -26.29
N VAL A 71 -14.94 -20.04 -25.19
CA VAL A 71 -14.30 -19.06 -24.29
C VAL A 71 -12.80 -19.13 -24.53
N THR A 72 -12.15 -17.98 -24.70
CA THR A 72 -10.69 -17.92 -24.85
C THR A 72 -10.12 -16.81 -24.00
N TYR A 73 -9.03 -17.15 -23.30
CA TYR A 73 -8.30 -16.22 -22.46
C TYR A 73 -7.53 -15.20 -23.30
N ARG A 74 -7.65 -13.94 -22.91
CA ARG A 74 -6.87 -12.83 -23.45
C ARG A 74 -6.29 -12.03 -22.29
N PRO A 75 -4.95 -11.89 -22.17
CA PRO A 75 -4.33 -11.10 -21.10
C PRO A 75 -4.93 -9.70 -20.99
N GLY A 76 -5.20 -9.23 -19.76
CA GLY A 76 -5.85 -7.94 -19.50
C GLY A 76 -5.14 -6.74 -20.16
N THR A 77 -3.80 -6.78 -20.28
CA THR A 77 -3.01 -5.77 -21.00
C THR A 77 -3.39 -5.63 -22.48
N LYS A 78 -3.95 -6.68 -23.09
CA LYS A 78 -4.45 -6.68 -24.46
C LYS A 78 -5.97 -6.51 -24.54
N ASN A 79 -6.69 -6.46 -23.42
CA ASN A 79 -8.16 -6.34 -23.34
C ASN A 79 -8.62 -4.91 -22.98
N SER A 80 -7.83 -3.89 -23.33
CA SER A 80 -8.05 -2.49 -22.96
C SER A 80 -9.40 -1.91 -23.39
N LYS A 81 -10.02 -2.43 -24.45
CA LYS A 81 -11.32 -1.95 -24.93
C LYS A 81 -12.46 -2.32 -23.99
N ALA A 82 -12.47 -3.55 -23.46
CA ALA A 82 -13.49 -4.00 -22.52
C ALA A 82 -13.30 -3.32 -21.15
N ASP A 83 -12.05 -3.20 -20.69
CA ASP A 83 -11.70 -2.52 -19.44
C ASP A 83 -12.04 -1.02 -19.47
N ALA A 84 -11.87 -0.35 -20.60
CA ALA A 84 -12.26 1.06 -20.75
C ALA A 84 -13.78 1.26 -20.63
N LEU A 85 -14.59 0.34 -21.15
CA LEU A 85 -16.05 0.43 -21.12
C LEU A 85 -16.63 0.06 -19.75
N SER A 86 -16.04 -0.92 -19.04
CA SER A 86 -16.48 -1.27 -17.68
C SER A 86 -16.21 -0.15 -16.67
N ARG A 87 -15.10 0.58 -16.84
CA ARG A 87 -14.73 1.73 -15.98
C ARG A 87 -15.50 3.02 -16.26
N GLN A 88 -16.18 3.15 -17.40
CA GLN A 88 -16.96 4.36 -17.73
C GLN A 88 -18.17 4.57 -16.81
N PHE A 89 -18.70 3.49 -16.22
CA PHE A 89 -19.84 3.51 -15.31
C PHE A 89 -19.44 3.32 -13.84
N GLU A 90 -18.14 3.19 -13.56
CA GLU A 90 -17.63 3.31 -12.20
C GLU A 90 -17.84 4.76 -11.79
N ALA A 91 -18.79 4.99 -10.88
CA ALA A 91 -19.18 6.33 -10.46
C ALA A 91 -17.92 7.13 -10.12
N GLN A 92 -17.72 8.27 -10.78
CA GLN A 92 -16.66 9.20 -10.44
C GLN A 92 -16.86 9.58 -8.98
N SER A 93 -16.07 9.01 -8.07
CA SER A 93 -15.89 9.59 -6.76
C SER A 93 -15.25 10.94 -7.01
N VAL A 94 -16.07 11.98 -7.04
CA VAL A 94 -15.57 13.35 -6.93
C VAL A 94 -14.70 13.32 -5.69
N PRO A 95 -13.39 13.58 -5.79
CA PRO A 95 -12.57 13.64 -4.60
C PRO A 95 -13.09 14.85 -3.82
N SER A 96 -13.95 14.60 -2.83
CA SER A 96 -14.20 15.57 -1.77
C SER A 96 -12.82 15.90 -1.22
N GLN A 97 -12.38 17.14 -1.41
CA GLN A 97 -11.20 17.60 -0.70
C GLN A 97 -11.42 17.25 0.77
N PRO A 98 -10.55 16.46 1.40
CA PRO A 98 -10.72 16.20 2.81
C PRO A 98 -10.70 17.57 3.50
N ASP A 99 -11.76 17.87 4.25
CA ASP A 99 -11.79 18.98 5.19
C ASP A 99 -10.72 18.69 6.25
N LEU A 100 -9.47 18.99 5.91
CA LEU A 100 -8.35 18.89 6.83
C LEU A 100 -8.62 19.92 7.93
N ILE A 101 -8.57 19.48 9.18
CA ILE A 101 -8.76 20.32 10.38
C ILE A 101 -7.82 21.54 10.36
N LEU A 102 -6.70 21.43 9.67
CA LEU A 102 -5.78 22.50 9.37
C LEU A 102 -5.86 22.87 7.87
N PRO A 103 -5.94 24.17 7.52
CA PRO A 103 -5.87 24.58 6.12
C PRO A 103 -4.56 24.07 5.49
N ALA A 104 -4.57 23.75 4.19
CA ALA A 104 -3.37 23.23 3.49
C ALA A 104 -2.12 24.13 3.67
N ALA A 105 -2.31 25.43 3.92
CA ALA A 105 -1.26 26.39 4.24
C ALA A 105 -0.57 26.18 5.62
N ALA A 106 -1.16 25.38 6.52
CA ALA A 106 -0.65 25.07 7.85
C ALA A 106 0.09 23.71 7.91
N ILE A 107 0.18 22.98 6.79
CA ILE A 107 1.06 21.82 6.68
C ILE A 107 2.46 22.35 6.37
N LEU A 108 3.29 22.47 7.41
CA LEU A 108 4.70 22.80 7.24
C LEU A 108 5.39 21.61 6.58
N ASP A 109 5.60 21.67 5.25
CA ASP A 109 6.68 20.88 4.67
C ASP A 109 8.00 21.37 5.29
N PRO A 110 8.98 20.49 5.54
CA PRO A 110 10.23 20.83 6.18
C PRO A 110 11.03 21.71 5.23
N VAL A 111 11.91 21.22 4.41
CA VAL A 111 12.96 21.99 3.72
C VAL A 111 13.89 22.58 4.78
N PRO A 112 15.21 22.40 4.64
CA PRO A 112 16.14 23.07 5.54
C PRO A 112 15.86 24.57 5.50
N TRP A 113 15.61 25.18 6.67
CA TRP A 113 15.30 26.61 6.76
C TRP A 113 16.37 27.44 6.03
N SER A 114 17.62 27.01 6.12
CA SER A 114 18.77 27.57 5.41
C SER A 114 18.67 27.52 3.87
N LEU A 115 18.00 26.51 3.29
CA LEU A 115 17.78 26.42 1.84
C LEU A 115 16.65 27.35 1.40
N ILE A 116 15.56 27.44 2.17
CA ILE A 116 14.48 28.41 1.88
C ILE A 116 15.00 29.83 1.95
N GLU A 117 15.77 30.19 2.98
CA GLU A 117 16.36 31.53 3.09
C GLU A 117 17.26 31.86 1.90
N LYS A 118 18.08 30.90 1.43
CA LYS A 118 18.92 31.08 0.24
C LYS A 118 18.08 31.32 -1.01
N ILE A 119 17.00 30.56 -1.19
CA ILE A 119 16.07 30.71 -2.32
C ILE A 119 15.40 32.10 -2.26
N GLN A 120 14.91 32.50 -1.08
CA GLN A 120 14.26 33.80 -0.88
C GLN A 120 15.22 34.97 -1.11
N ARG A 121 16.47 34.88 -0.65
CA ARG A 121 17.49 35.92 -0.92
C ARG A 121 17.76 36.06 -2.42
N ALA A 122 17.82 34.95 -3.16
CA ALA A 122 18.04 34.96 -4.59
C ALA A 122 16.85 35.52 -5.39
N HIS A 123 15.64 35.57 -4.82
CA HIS A 123 14.50 36.24 -5.47
C HIS A 123 14.69 37.76 -5.62
N THR A 124 15.63 38.34 -4.89
CA THR A 124 16.03 39.76 -5.07
C THR A 124 16.63 39.99 -6.45
N ASP A 125 17.42 39.02 -6.93
CA ASP A 125 18.13 39.11 -8.23
C ASP A 125 17.35 38.43 -9.36
N GLU A 126 16.64 37.34 -9.06
CA GLU A 126 15.82 36.57 -10.00
C GLU A 126 14.38 36.42 -9.47
N PRO A 127 13.49 37.39 -9.72
CA PRO A 127 12.14 37.37 -9.18
C PRO A 127 11.31 36.22 -9.78
N PRO A 128 10.32 35.69 -9.04
CA PRO A 128 9.41 34.67 -9.54
C PRO A 128 8.72 35.12 -10.84
N PRO A 129 8.62 34.24 -11.86
CA PRO A 129 7.93 34.57 -13.10
C PRO A 129 6.41 34.67 -12.86
N ALA A 130 5.71 35.42 -13.72
CA ALA A 130 4.29 35.75 -13.55
C ALA A 130 3.34 34.53 -13.50
N ASN A 131 3.77 33.38 -14.02
CA ASN A 131 3.02 32.13 -14.00
C ASN A 131 3.26 31.28 -12.73
N CYS A 132 4.10 31.74 -11.80
CA CYS A 132 4.28 31.10 -10.51
C CYS A 132 3.03 31.31 -9.65
N PRO A 133 2.39 30.23 -9.14
CA PRO A 133 1.27 30.37 -8.20
C PRO A 133 1.71 31.08 -6.92
N SER A 134 0.87 31.96 -6.38
CA SER A 134 1.15 32.71 -5.15
C SER A 134 1.30 31.84 -3.90
N THR A 135 0.78 30.61 -3.94
CA THR A 135 0.88 29.62 -2.86
C THR A 135 2.14 28.76 -2.90
N LYS A 136 3.03 28.96 -3.89
CA LYS A 136 4.23 28.13 -4.11
C LYS A 136 5.50 28.96 -4.06
N VAL A 137 6.61 28.33 -3.70
CA VAL A 137 7.94 28.92 -3.72
C VAL A 137 8.60 28.65 -5.07
N TYR A 138 8.89 29.70 -5.84
CA TYR A 138 9.69 29.58 -7.06
C TYR A 138 11.12 29.16 -6.74
N VAL A 139 11.66 28.17 -7.47
CA VAL A 139 13.03 27.68 -7.27
C VAL A 139 13.93 28.03 -8.47
N PRO A 140 14.87 28.99 -8.29
CA PRO A 140 15.90 29.30 -9.28
C PRO A 140 16.74 28.08 -9.66
N LEU A 141 17.27 28.07 -10.88
CA LEU A 141 18.00 26.92 -11.46
C LEU A 141 19.08 26.36 -10.51
N GLN A 142 19.84 27.25 -9.88
CA GLN A 142 20.96 26.91 -8.98
C GLN A 142 20.56 26.14 -7.71
N PHE A 143 19.29 26.20 -7.30
CA PHE A 143 18.80 25.51 -6.10
C PHE A 143 17.96 24.26 -6.41
N ARG A 144 17.57 24.05 -7.68
CA ARG A 144 16.70 22.91 -8.05
C ARG A 144 17.31 21.57 -7.66
N GLN A 145 18.60 21.38 -7.90
CA GLN A 145 19.28 20.14 -7.52
C GLN A 145 19.26 19.91 -6.00
N GLN A 146 19.50 20.96 -5.19
CA GLN A 146 19.48 20.86 -3.73
C GLN A 146 18.08 20.52 -3.21
N VAL A 147 17.03 21.11 -3.80
CA VAL A 147 15.63 20.79 -3.46
C VAL A 147 15.29 19.34 -3.81
N LEU A 148 15.64 18.89 -5.03
CA LEU A 148 15.39 17.51 -5.47
C LEU A 148 16.15 16.49 -4.61
N GLN A 149 17.41 16.79 -4.31
CA GLN A 149 18.23 15.96 -3.43
C GLN A 149 17.61 15.85 -2.05
N TRP A 150 17.19 16.96 -1.45
CA TRP A 150 16.60 16.94 -0.12
C TRP A 150 15.25 16.20 -0.08
N VAL A 151 14.34 16.44 -1.04
CA VAL A 151 13.05 15.73 -1.12
C VAL A 151 13.25 14.23 -1.33
N HIS A 152 14.30 13.82 -2.04
CA HIS A 152 14.53 12.42 -2.37
C HIS A 152 15.36 11.67 -1.32
N GLU A 153 16.44 12.27 -0.82
CA GLU A 153 17.45 11.60 0.01
C GLU A 153 17.22 11.78 1.50
N ALA A 154 16.48 12.83 1.93
CA ALA A 154 16.28 13.05 3.36
C ALA A 154 15.57 11.84 4.00
N PRO A 155 16.05 11.34 5.16
CA PRO A 155 15.47 10.19 5.85
C PRO A 155 13.97 10.33 6.13
N CYS A 156 13.47 11.56 6.30
CA CYS A 156 12.05 11.86 6.50
C CYS A 156 11.16 11.66 5.26
N TYR A 157 11.74 11.39 4.08
CA TYR A 157 10.99 11.06 2.86
C TYR A 157 11.30 9.69 2.28
N GLY A 158 12.48 9.14 2.54
CA GLY A 158 12.77 7.73 2.30
C GLY A 158 12.88 7.29 0.85
N HIS A 159 13.60 8.05 0.00
CA HIS A 159 13.79 7.74 -1.42
C HIS A 159 12.47 7.46 -2.18
N PRO A 160 11.53 8.41 -2.19
CA PRO A 160 10.25 8.22 -2.86
C PRO A 160 10.41 7.97 -4.37
N GLY A 161 9.53 7.12 -4.91
CA GLY A 161 9.43 6.90 -6.36
C GLY A 161 8.91 8.13 -7.10
N ILE A 162 9.03 8.15 -8.44
CA ILE A 162 8.79 9.33 -9.29
C ILE A 162 7.45 10.03 -9.00
N LEU A 163 6.36 9.27 -8.92
CA LEU A 163 5.02 9.82 -8.66
C LEU A 163 4.96 10.55 -7.30
N ARG A 164 5.48 9.90 -6.25
CA ARG A 164 5.49 10.45 -4.88
C ARG A 164 6.43 11.65 -4.77
N SER A 165 7.64 11.56 -5.32
CA SER A 165 8.59 12.68 -5.35
C SER A 165 7.97 13.89 -6.04
N THR A 166 7.27 13.67 -7.15
CA THR A 166 6.59 14.74 -7.89
C THR A 166 5.52 15.41 -7.03
N GLN A 167 4.70 14.62 -6.32
CA GLN A 167 3.67 15.16 -5.44
C GLN A 167 4.26 15.97 -4.27
N LEU A 168 5.29 15.43 -3.60
CA LEU A 168 5.98 16.11 -2.50
C LEU A 168 6.62 17.42 -2.96
N THR A 169 7.31 17.43 -4.10
CA THR A 169 7.93 18.64 -4.63
C THR A 169 6.88 19.67 -5.07
N LEU A 170 5.82 19.24 -5.76
CA LEU A 170 4.74 20.12 -6.21
C LEU A 170 3.93 20.71 -5.05
N HIS A 171 3.94 20.09 -3.86
CA HIS A 171 3.18 20.59 -2.72
C HIS A 171 3.65 21.98 -2.27
N ARG A 172 4.95 22.29 -2.41
CA ARG A 172 5.52 23.58 -1.97
C ARG A 172 6.28 24.36 -3.03
N PHE A 173 6.90 23.68 -3.98
CA PHE A 173 7.80 24.31 -4.94
C PHE A 173 7.20 24.43 -6.33
N TRP A 174 7.74 25.36 -7.10
CA TRP A 174 7.34 25.55 -8.48
C TRP A 174 8.51 25.97 -9.39
N TRP A 175 8.60 25.34 -10.56
CA TRP A 175 9.33 25.77 -11.75
C TRP A 175 8.80 25.02 -12.98
N LEU A 176 9.04 25.52 -14.19
CA LEU A 176 8.39 25.05 -15.42
C LEU A 176 8.63 23.55 -15.71
N SER A 177 9.87 23.07 -15.54
CA SER A 177 10.30 21.71 -15.85
C SER A 177 10.25 20.74 -14.66
N LEU A 178 9.57 21.08 -13.56
CA LEU A 178 9.62 20.35 -12.28
C LEU A 178 9.37 18.84 -12.43
N ARG A 179 8.30 18.44 -13.10
CA ARG A 179 7.97 17.02 -13.28
C ARG A 179 9.07 16.25 -14.01
N THR A 180 9.60 16.84 -15.09
CA THR A 180 10.68 16.25 -15.90
C THR A 180 11.98 16.18 -15.13
N ASP A 181 12.30 17.21 -14.34
CA ASP A 181 13.52 17.24 -13.53
C ASP A 181 13.47 16.24 -12.36
N VAL A 182 12.33 16.09 -11.69
CA VAL A 182 12.09 15.05 -10.68
C VAL A 182 12.29 13.66 -11.29
N GLU A 183 11.66 13.39 -12.44
CA GLU A 183 11.78 12.10 -13.11
C GLU A 183 13.23 11.77 -13.47
N ARG A 184 13.95 12.74 -14.06
CA ARG A 184 15.37 12.59 -14.41
C ARG A 184 16.21 12.30 -13.16
N PHE A 185 15.99 13.04 -12.09
CA PHE A 185 16.73 12.89 -10.83
C PHE A 185 16.52 11.51 -10.20
N VAL A 186 15.26 11.09 -10.01
CA VAL A 186 14.94 9.80 -9.39
C VAL A 186 15.45 8.62 -10.23
N ARG A 187 15.39 8.70 -11.56
CA ARG A 187 15.94 7.65 -12.44
C ARG A 187 17.47 7.55 -12.35
N SER A 188 18.16 8.65 -12.05
CA SER A 188 19.62 8.68 -11.90
C SER A 188 20.13 8.27 -10.52
N CYS A 189 19.24 8.05 -9.54
CA CYS A 189 19.64 7.68 -8.18
C CYS A 189 20.22 6.26 -8.12
N SER A 190 21.52 6.14 -7.83
CA SER A 190 22.23 4.86 -7.70
C SER A 190 21.66 3.99 -6.58
N ASN A 191 21.32 4.58 -5.43
CA ASN A 191 20.72 3.86 -4.29
C ASN A 191 19.38 3.21 -4.67
N CYS A 192 18.51 3.94 -5.39
CA CYS A 192 17.24 3.40 -5.87
C CYS A 192 17.42 2.30 -6.92
N VAL A 193 18.38 2.44 -7.83
CA VAL A 193 18.65 1.43 -8.86
C VAL A 193 19.15 0.13 -8.21
N GLN A 194 20.06 0.22 -7.24
CA GLN A 194 20.64 -0.93 -6.55
C GLN A 194 19.66 -1.64 -5.60
N SER A 195 18.67 -0.93 -5.07
CA SER A 195 17.69 -1.47 -4.09
C SER A 195 16.42 -2.06 -4.72
N ARG A 196 16.26 -2.00 -6.05
CA ARG A 196 15.11 -2.58 -6.75
C ARG A 196 15.10 -4.10 -6.61
N VAL A 197 13.94 -4.64 -6.24
CA VAL A 197 13.66 -6.07 -6.26
C VAL A 197 12.65 -6.34 -7.38
N SER A 198 12.87 -7.41 -8.14
CA SER A 198 11.93 -7.88 -9.16
C SER A 198 10.68 -8.45 -8.49
N HIS A 199 9.50 -7.91 -8.78
CA HIS A 199 8.23 -8.44 -8.30
C HIS A 199 7.60 -9.33 -9.38
N GLN A 200 7.44 -10.62 -9.08
CA GLN A 200 6.37 -11.44 -9.65
C GLN A 200 5.32 -11.62 -8.57
N LEU A 201 4.06 -11.33 -8.88
CA LEU A 201 2.93 -11.52 -7.97
C LEU A 201 2.47 -12.98 -8.05
N PRO A 202 2.26 -13.68 -6.93
CA PRO A 202 1.35 -14.81 -6.88
C PRO A 202 -0.08 -14.27 -6.82
N GLU A 203 -0.90 -14.59 -7.82
CA GLU A 203 -2.35 -14.39 -7.77
C GLU A 203 -2.98 -15.48 -6.90
N GLY A 204 -3.59 -15.08 -5.79
CA GLY A 204 -4.42 -15.94 -4.94
C GLY A 204 -5.72 -15.23 -4.59
N LEU A 205 -6.84 -15.94 -4.74
CA LEU A 205 -8.16 -15.46 -4.33
C LEU A 205 -8.18 -15.19 -2.82
N ARG A 206 -8.69 -14.01 -2.45
CA ARG A 206 -8.67 -13.45 -1.09
C ARG A 206 -10.03 -13.69 -0.44
N GLU A 207 -10.06 -14.32 0.73
CA GLU A 207 -11.19 -14.13 1.65
C GLU A 207 -10.90 -12.87 2.48
N PRO A 208 -11.75 -11.82 2.42
CA PRO A 208 -11.49 -10.59 3.14
C PRO A 208 -11.68 -10.80 4.64
N LEU A 209 -10.66 -10.47 5.43
CA LEU A 209 -10.80 -10.30 6.88
C LEU A 209 -11.86 -9.23 7.18
N PRO A 210 -12.52 -9.30 8.36
CA PRO A 210 -13.52 -8.32 8.74
C PRO A 210 -12.95 -6.90 8.67
N THR A 211 -13.74 -5.98 8.09
CA THR A 211 -13.34 -4.58 7.95
C THR A 211 -13.30 -3.92 9.33
N PRO A 212 -12.13 -3.41 9.75
CA PRO A 212 -12.01 -2.73 11.03
C PRO A 212 -12.85 -1.44 11.07
N LYS A 213 -13.33 -1.04 12.25
CA LYS A 213 -14.20 0.16 12.41
C LYS A 213 -13.49 1.38 12.98
N ARG A 214 -12.32 1.21 13.59
CA ARG A 214 -11.51 2.29 14.17
C ARG A 214 -10.01 1.99 14.04
N PRO A 215 -9.14 3.01 14.08
CA PRO A 215 -7.71 2.81 14.14
C PRO A 215 -7.29 1.89 15.29
N TRP A 216 -6.28 1.07 15.03
CA TRP A 216 -5.65 0.13 15.98
C TRP A 216 -6.57 -0.92 16.60
N SER A 217 -7.78 -1.13 16.06
CA SER A 217 -8.67 -2.20 16.50
C SER A 217 -8.28 -3.57 15.95
N HIS A 218 -7.62 -3.63 14.80
CA HIS A 218 -7.30 -4.88 14.13
C HIS A 218 -5.84 -4.83 13.67
N LEU A 219 -5.00 -5.64 14.29
CA LEU A 219 -3.56 -5.62 14.07
C LEU A 219 -3.11 -6.81 13.24
N SER A 220 -2.11 -6.60 12.41
CA SER A 220 -1.29 -7.66 11.84
C SER A 220 0.13 -7.51 12.36
N VAL A 221 0.73 -8.60 12.80
CA VAL A 221 2.06 -8.60 13.43
C VAL A 221 2.94 -9.65 12.77
N ASP A 222 4.16 -9.25 12.44
CA ASP A 222 5.16 -10.09 11.80
C ASP A 222 6.58 -9.78 12.31
N PHE A 223 7.53 -10.65 11.99
CA PHE A 223 8.93 -10.54 12.41
C PHE A 223 9.88 -10.62 11.22
N LEU A 224 10.65 -9.57 11.01
CA LEU A 224 11.81 -9.59 10.13
C LEU A 224 13.00 -10.12 10.93
N THR A 225 13.31 -11.40 10.79
CA THR A 225 14.42 -12.08 11.49
C THR A 225 15.70 -12.05 10.66
N ASP A 226 16.79 -12.54 11.26
CA ASP A 226 18.08 -12.78 10.59
C ASP A 226 18.70 -11.53 9.94
N LEU A 227 18.42 -10.36 10.52
CA LEU A 227 19.05 -9.11 10.11
C LEU A 227 20.48 -9.04 10.68
N PRO A 228 21.40 -8.32 9.98
CA PRO A 228 22.73 -8.03 10.51
C PRO A 228 22.66 -7.44 11.92
N ASN A 229 23.63 -7.72 12.79
CA ASN A 229 23.60 -7.22 14.17
C ASN A 229 23.79 -5.69 14.23
N SER A 230 22.72 -4.97 14.54
CA SER A 230 22.74 -3.51 14.74
C SER A 230 22.53 -3.17 16.20
N GLY A 231 23.58 -2.75 16.91
CA GLY A 231 23.48 -2.36 18.33
C GLY A 231 22.99 -3.48 19.27
N GLY A 232 23.15 -4.75 18.89
CA GLY A 232 22.62 -5.92 19.61
C GLY A 232 21.23 -6.37 19.13
N PHE A 233 20.61 -5.65 18.20
CA PHE A 233 19.33 -6.01 17.59
C PHE A 233 19.55 -6.82 16.31
N THR A 234 18.76 -7.87 16.13
CA THR A 234 18.83 -8.77 14.97
C THR A 234 17.45 -9.10 14.39
N THR A 235 16.39 -8.53 14.96
CA THR A 235 15.01 -8.78 14.55
C THR A 235 14.21 -7.49 14.63
N VAL A 236 13.26 -7.30 13.72
CA VAL A 236 12.28 -6.21 13.79
C VAL A 236 10.90 -6.82 13.92
N MET A 237 10.19 -6.44 14.97
CA MET A 237 8.76 -6.69 15.10
C MET A 237 8.01 -5.61 14.35
N VAL A 238 7.26 -6.01 13.33
CA VAL A 238 6.47 -5.16 12.47
C VAL A 238 5.02 -5.31 12.87
N MET A 239 4.41 -4.23 13.37
CA MET A 239 2.98 -4.19 13.70
C MET A 239 2.29 -3.24 12.73
N VAL A 240 1.17 -3.66 12.14
CA VAL A 240 0.41 -2.89 11.17
C VAL A 240 -1.05 -2.82 11.59
N ASP A 241 -1.59 -1.61 11.67
CA ASP A 241 -3.02 -1.39 11.82
C ASP A 241 -3.73 -1.62 10.49
N ARG A 242 -4.63 -2.61 10.46
CA ARG A 242 -5.39 -2.94 9.24
C ARG A 242 -6.40 -1.86 8.86
N PHE A 243 -6.79 -0.98 9.78
CA PHE A 243 -7.66 0.16 9.49
C PHE A 243 -6.89 1.29 8.77
N SER A 244 -5.98 1.95 9.50
CA SER A 244 -5.29 3.16 9.04
C SER A 244 -4.09 2.89 8.14
N LYS A 245 -3.61 1.64 8.10
CA LYS A 245 -2.32 1.23 7.52
C LYS A 245 -1.10 1.77 8.26
N ALA A 246 -1.29 2.31 9.46
CA ALA A 246 -0.18 2.78 10.29
C ALA A 246 0.65 1.59 10.76
N CYS A 247 1.96 1.79 10.88
CA CYS A 247 2.87 0.78 11.38
C CYS A 247 3.67 1.22 12.60
N LYS A 248 4.12 0.22 13.37
CA LYS A 248 5.13 0.33 14.42
C LYS A 248 6.26 -0.65 14.16
N LEU A 249 7.51 -0.17 14.20
CA LEU A 249 8.71 -0.96 13.91
C LEU A 249 9.59 -1.03 15.15
N ILE A 250 9.61 -2.18 15.82
CA ILE A 250 10.29 -2.34 17.11
C ILE A 250 11.52 -3.24 16.95
N PRO A 251 12.75 -2.73 17.19
CA PRO A 251 13.95 -3.56 17.16
C PRO A 251 14.03 -4.49 18.37
N LEU A 252 14.38 -5.75 18.14
CA LEU A 252 14.45 -6.82 19.14
C LEU A 252 15.81 -7.54 19.09
N LYS A 253 16.26 -7.97 20.28
CA LYS A 253 17.49 -8.76 20.45
C LYS A 253 17.18 -10.23 20.23
N GLY A 254 17.32 -10.69 18.99
CA GLY A 254 16.96 -12.04 18.58
C GLY A 254 15.45 -12.28 18.50
N SER A 255 15.11 -13.56 18.42
CA SER A 255 13.73 -14.04 18.44
C SER A 255 13.09 -13.81 19.82
N PRO A 256 12.01 -13.02 19.92
CA PRO A 256 11.39 -12.75 21.22
C PRO A 256 10.68 -13.99 21.78
N THR A 257 10.49 -14.01 23.09
CA THR A 257 9.53 -14.92 23.71
C THR A 257 8.10 -14.40 23.53
N PRO A 258 7.07 -15.25 23.67
CA PRO A 258 5.68 -14.78 23.69
C PRO A 258 5.44 -13.63 24.68
N MET A 259 6.03 -13.70 25.88
CA MET A 259 5.90 -12.62 26.87
C MET A 259 6.56 -11.32 26.45
N GLN A 260 7.77 -11.38 25.87
CA GLN A 260 8.44 -10.17 25.35
C GLN A 260 7.64 -9.52 24.23
N THR A 261 6.96 -10.33 23.42
CA THR A 261 6.10 -9.81 22.34
C THR A 261 4.87 -9.12 22.90
N VAL A 262 4.20 -9.73 23.88
CA VAL A 262 3.07 -9.10 24.58
C VAL A 262 3.48 -7.75 25.15
N GLU A 263 4.62 -7.73 25.83
CA GLU A 263 5.14 -6.52 26.47
C GLU A 263 5.40 -5.43 25.43
N ALA A 264 6.03 -5.78 24.30
CA ALA A 264 6.26 -4.84 23.21
C ALA A 264 4.93 -4.32 22.61
N MET A 265 3.92 -5.18 22.41
CA MET A 265 2.60 -4.72 21.95
C MET A 265 1.96 -3.77 22.95
N PHE A 266 2.08 -4.07 24.25
CA PHE A 266 1.51 -3.24 25.30
C PHE A 266 2.17 -1.85 25.31
N GLN A 267 3.49 -1.81 25.39
CA GLN A 267 4.27 -0.57 25.49
C GLN A 267 4.13 0.33 24.26
N HIS A 268 4.11 -0.26 23.06
CA HIS A 268 4.16 0.53 21.82
C HIS A 268 2.80 0.78 21.18
N VAL A 269 1.81 -0.10 21.42
CA VAL A 269 0.47 0.01 20.82
C VAL A 269 -0.61 0.19 21.87
N PHE A 270 -0.78 -0.76 22.80
CA PHE A 270 -1.97 -0.78 23.66
C PHE A 270 -2.03 0.41 24.62
N GLN A 271 -0.88 0.82 25.15
CA GLN A 271 -0.77 2.00 26.01
C GLN A 271 -1.17 3.30 25.28
N ASN A 272 -0.93 3.38 23.97
CA ASN A 272 -1.12 4.61 23.19
C ASN A 272 -2.47 4.67 22.48
N PHE A 273 -2.99 3.52 22.02
CA PHE A 273 -4.17 3.44 21.15
C PHE A 273 -5.30 2.57 21.71
N GLY A 274 -5.09 2.01 22.90
CA GLY A 274 -6.02 1.07 23.53
C GLY A 274 -5.85 -0.37 23.06
N LEU A 275 -6.59 -1.27 23.71
CA LEU A 275 -6.59 -2.69 23.35
C LEU A 275 -7.21 -2.90 21.96
N PRO A 276 -6.64 -3.77 21.12
CA PRO A 276 -7.25 -4.17 19.86
C PRO A 276 -8.45 -5.10 20.12
N GLU A 277 -9.24 -5.36 19.09
CA GLU A 277 -10.30 -6.37 19.04
C GLU A 277 -9.79 -7.67 18.40
N ASP A 278 -8.88 -7.55 17.43
CA ASP A 278 -8.29 -8.67 16.70
C ASP A 278 -6.79 -8.48 16.47
N ILE A 279 -6.04 -9.56 16.60
CA ILE A 279 -4.61 -9.63 16.28
C ILE A 279 -4.38 -10.85 15.38
N VAL A 280 -3.83 -10.60 14.19
CA VAL A 280 -3.33 -11.62 13.27
C VAL A 280 -1.81 -11.70 13.40
N LEU A 281 -1.30 -12.91 13.66
CA LEU A 281 0.12 -13.20 13.82
C LEU A 281 0.53 -14.31 12.86
N ASP A 282 1.69 -14.18 12.21
CA ASP A 282 2.27 -15.27 11.42
C ASP A 282 2.94 -16.34 12.29
N ARG A 283 2.98 -17.58 11.80
CA ARG A 283 3.44 -18.74 12.57
C ARG A 283 4.96 -18.75 12.74
N GLY A 284 5.42 -18.02 13.76
CA GLY A 284 6.61 -18.39 14.52
C GLY A 284 6.24 -19.32 15.69
N SER A 285 7.09 -20.28 16.03
CA SER A 285 6.94 -21.24 17.15
C SER A 285 6.73 -20.60 18.54
N GLN A 286 6.76 -19.27 18.62
CA GLN A 286 6.69 -18.46 19.82
C GLN A 286 5.25 -18.24 20.33
N PHE A 287 4.19 -18.40 19.51
CA PHE A 287 2.83 -17.92 19.89
C PHE A 287 1.76 -19.00 20.06
N THR A 288 2.13 -20.27 20.07
CA THR A 288 1.25 -21.38 20.51
C THR A 288 1.24 -21.58 22.03
N SER A 289 1.90 -20.70 22.80
CA SER A 289 1.99 -20.85 24.26
C SER A 289 0.62 -20.71 24.94
N ARG A 290 0.37 -21.52 25.97
CA ARG A 290 -0.84 -21.44 26.80
C ARG A 290 -1.02 -20.05 27.43
N VAL A 291 0.10 -19.43 27.77
CA VAL A 291 0.17 -18.09 28.36
C VAL A 291 -0.46 -17.04 27.45
N TRP A 292 -0.11 -17.05 26.16
CA TRP A 292 -0.64 -16.11 25.18
C TRP A 292 -2.16 -16.26 25.03
N ARG A 293 -2.67 -17.49 24.91
CA ARG A 293 -4.12 -17.74 24.83
C ARG A 293 -4.86 -17.27 26.08
N SER A 294 -4.35 -17.61 27.26
CA SER A 294 -4.96 -17.20 28.54
C SER A 294 -4.97 -15.68 28.74
N LEU A 295 -3.95 -14.97 28.25
CA LEU A 295 -3.94 -13.52 28.27
C LEU A 295 -4.99 -12.93 27.33
N CYS A 296 -5.04 -13.41 26.08
CA CYS A 296 -6.00 -12.95 25.09
C CYS A 296 -7.45 -13.20 25.52
N GLU A 297 -7.74 -14.37 26.08
CA GLU A 297 -9.05 -14.68 26.66
C GLU A 297 -9.44 -13.71 27.78
N ARG A 298 -8.51 -13.39 28.70
CA ARG A 298 -8.76 -12.44 29.79
C ARG A 298 -8.96 -11.01 29.33
N LEU A 299 -8.32 -10.63 28.22
CA LEU A 299 -8.42 -9.28 27.64
C LEU A 299 -9.53 -9.17 26.59
N GLY A 300 -10.24 -10.26 26.27
CA GLY A 300 -11.29 -10.28 25.25
C GLY A 300 -10.76 -10.10 23.82
N LEU A 301 -9.50 -10.47 23.57
CA LEU A 301 -8.83 -10.31 22.27
C LEU A 301 -9.07 -11.53 21.39
N ASN A 302 -9.53 -11.32 20.16
CA ASN A 302 -9.52 -12.37 19.15
C ASN A 302 -8.10 -12.50 18.58
N VAL A 303 -7.51 -13.69 18.65
CA VAL A 303 -6.21 -13.94 18.05
C VAL A 303 -6.32 -15.04 17.01
N SER A 304 -5.95 -14.67 15.79
CA SER A 304 -5.93 -15.58 14.65
C SER A 304 -4.46 -15.84 14.26
N LEU A 305 -4.01 -17.08 14.40
CA LEU A 305 -2.73 -17.51 13.82
C LEU A 305 -2.95 -17.76 12.33
N SER A 306 -2.26 -17.03 11.44
CA SER A 306 -2.32 -17.38 10.02
C SER A 306 -1.76 -18.78 9.84
N SER A 307 -2.47 -19.64 9.11
CA SER A 307 -1.88 -20.92 8.72
C SER A 307 -0.81 -20.65 7.66
N GLY A 308 0.22 -21.50 7.55
CA GLY A 308 1.18 -21.43 6.44
C GLY A 308 0.54 -21.61 5.05
N TYR A 309 -0.78 -21.86 4.99
CA TYR A 309 -1.62 -21.94 3.80
C TYR A 309 -2.62 -20.77 3.66
N HIS A 310 -2.59 -19.77 4.55
CA HIS A 310 -3.33 -18.50 4.42
C HIS A 310 -2.39 -17.29 4.26
N PRO A 311 -1.55 -17.23 3.21
CA PRO A 311 -0.80 -16.02 2.86
C PRO A 311 -1.71 -14.81 2.56
N GLN A 312 -3.01 -15.06 2.41
CA GLN A 312 -4.08 -14.08 2.16
C GLN A 312 -4.28 -13.06 3.31
N SER A 313 -4.00 -13.44 4.56
CA SER A 313 -4.25 -12.60 5.75
C SER A 313 -3.13 -11.61 6.07
N ASN A 314 -1.92 -11.86 5.54
CA ASN A 314 -0.71 -11.11 5.91
C ASN A 314 -0.11 -10.28 4.75
N GLY A 315 -0.74 -10.26 3.57
CA GLY A 315 -0.21 -9.54 2.40
C GLY A 315 -0.02 -8.02 2.60
N GLN A 316 -0.69 -7.41 3.58
CA GLN A 316 -0.42 -6.01 3.96
C GLN A 316 0.93 -5.87 4.66
N VAL A 317 1.25 -6.78 5.57
CA VAL A 317 2.53 -6.79 6.28
C VAL A 317 3.64 -7.20 5.33
N GLU A 318 3.39 -8.13 4.41
CA GLU A 318 4.37 -8.52 3.40
C GLU A 318 4.76 -7.34 2.48
N HIS A 319 3.79 -6.57 1.98
CA HIS A 319 4.08 -5.36 1.22
C HIS A 319 4.84 -4.32 2.06
N LEU A 320 4.43 -4.12 3.31
CA LEU A 320 5.13 -3.20 4.20
C LEU A 320 6.58 -3.65 4.47
N ASN A 321 6.80 -4.94 4.69
CA ASN A 321 8.12 -5.53 4.86
C ASN A 321 9.02 -5.30 3.64
N GLN A 322 8.47 -5.41 2.44
CA GLN A 322 9.18 -5.10 1.20
C GLN A 322 9.56 -3.61 1.14
N ASP A 323 8.66 -2.72 1.54
CA ASP A 323 8.88 -1.27 1.57
C ASP A 323 9.91 -0.86 2.64
N ILE A 324 9.83 -1.45 3.85
CA ILE A 324 10.83 -1.28 4.92
C ILE A 324 12.18 -1.79 4.45
N GLY A 325 12.24 -2.98 3.83
CA GLY A 325 13.46 -3.54 3.29
C GLY A 325 14.08 -2.66 2.22
N ARG A 326 13.27 -2.02 1.37
CA ARG A 326 13.75 -1.04 0.37
C ARG A 326 14.34 0.19 1.04
N PHE A 327 13.67 0.74 2.05
CA PHE A 327 14.14 1.89 2.83
C PHE A 327 15.47 1.57 3.53
N LEU A 328 15.54 0.46 4.28
CA LEU A 328 16.76 0.10 4.99
C LEU A 328 17.92 -0.16 4.02
N ARG A 329 17.67 -0.79 2.86
CA ARG A 329 18.69 -0.96 1.82
C ARG A 329 19.21 0.37 1.25
N SER A 330 18.36 1.40 1.10
CA SER A 330 18.82 2.70 0.59
C SER A 330 19.71 3.45 1.57
N TYR A 331 19.44 3.36 2.88
CA TYR A 331 20.20 4.10 3.91
C TYR A 331 21.36 3.31 4.51
N CYS A 332 21.28 1.98 4.55
CA CYS A 332 22.27 1.11 5.18
C CYS A 332 23.19 0.41 4.17
N ILE A 333 23.27 0.90 2.94
CA ILE A 333 24.00 0.23 1.85
C ILE A 333 25.50 0.06 2.15
N ARG A 334 26.10 1.05 2.82
CA ARG A 334 27.53 1.04 3.22
C ARG A 334 27.75 0.43 4.60
N GLU A 335 26.78 0.60 5.50
CA GLU A 335 26.88 0.23 6.92
C GLU A 335 25.62 -0.53 7.36
N GLN A 336 25.53 -1.81 6.98
CA GLN A 336 24.36 -2.64 7.28
C GLN A 336 24.11 -2.78 8.80
N GLN A 337 25.13 -2.59 9.64
CA GLN A 337 25.02 -2.68 11.10
C GLN A 337 24.37 -1.46 11.76
N ARG A 338 23.91 -0.46 11.00
CA ARG A 338 23.23 0.74 11.54
C ARG A 338 21.72 0.77 11.29
N TRP A 339 21.14 -0.31 10.76
CA TRP A 339 19.71 -0.33 10.40
C TRP A 339 18.77 0.03 11.56
N SER A 340 19.13 -0.31 12.80
CA SER A 340 18.27 -0.01 13.97
C SER A 340 18.14 1.50 14.23
N GLU A 341 19.15 2.30 13.87
CA GLU A 341 19.13 3.77 13.97
C GLU A 341 18.15 4.40 12.96
N PHE A 342 17.92 3.72 11.83
CA PHE A 342 17.05 4.17 10.75
C PHE A 342 15.60 3.67 10.88
N LEU A 343 15.30 2.77 11.81
CA LEU A 343 13.95 2.27 12.02
C LEU A 343 12.91 3.35 12.38
N PRO A 344 13.19 4.29 13.30
CA PRO A 344 12.23 5.37 13.59
C PRO A 344 11.91 6.20 12.35
N TRP A 345 12.90 6.40 11.47
CA TRP A 345 12.71 7.11 10.20
C TRP A 345 11.87 6.29 9.22
N ALA A 346 12.14 4.98 9.11
CA ALA A 346 11.34 4.08 8.30
C ALA A 346 9.86 4.10 8.74
N GLU A 347 9.60 4.00 10.05
CA GLU A 347 8.26 4.08 10.63
C GLU A 347 7.60 5.43 10.29
N TYR A 348 8.31 6.53 10.54
CA TYR A 348 7.79 7.88 10.29
C TYR A 348 7.41 8.09 8.83
N VAL A 349 8.26 7.66 7.90
CA VAL A 349 8.00 7.75 6.46
C VAL A 349 6.77 6.94 6.08
N GLN A 350 6.70 5.68 6.49
CA GLN A 350 5.56 4.82 6.15
C GLN A 350 4.24 5.40 6.67
N ASN A 351 4.26 5.99 7.88
CA ASN A 351 3.09 6.63 8.46
C ASN A 351 2.74 8.00 7.84
N SER A 352 3.66 8.62 7.12
CA SER A 352 3.47 9.92 6.46
C SER A 352 3.05 9.83 5.00
N LEU A 353 3.22 8.66 4.37
CA LEU A 353 2.94 8.48 2.95
C LEU A 353 1.49 8.10 2.69
N ILE A 354 0.87 8.75 1.71
CA ILE A 354 -0.49 8.42 1.28
C ILE A 354 -0.55 6.96 0.79
N HIS A 355 -1.50 6.22 1.35
CA HIS A 355 -1.76 4.83 0.98
C HIS A 355 -2.89 4.75 -0.04
N SER A 356 -2.72 3.93 -1.09
CA SER A 356 -3.67 3.85 -2.20
C SER A 356 -5.05 3.36 -1.79
N SER A 357 -5.14 2.48 -0.78
CA SER A 357 -6.43 1.94 -0.33
C SER A 357 -7.26 2.91 0.53
N THR A 358 -6.63 3.87 1.20
CA THR A 358 -7.32 4.84 2.08
C THR A 358 -7.43 6.22 1.43
N GLY A 359 -6.58 6.54 0.46
CA GLY A 359 -6.45 7.89 -0.09
C GLY A 359 -5.84 8.91 0.87
N LEU A 360 -5.47 8.48 2.08
CA LEU A 360 -4.94 9.29 3.18
C LEU A 360 -3.63 8.70 3.70
N ALA A 361 -2.79 9.52 4.30
CA ALA A 361 -1.62 9.04 5.04
C ALA A 361 -2.07 8.39 6.36
N PRO A 362 -1.38 7.33 6.84
CA PRO A 362 -1.73 6.70 8.11
C PRO A 362 -1.78 7.66 9.30
N PHE A 363 -0.88 8.65 9.38
CA PHE A 363 -0.95 9.68 10.40
C PHE A 363 -2.24 10.48 10.35
N GLN A 364 -2.74 10.84 9.17
CA GLN A 364 -4.03 11.53 9.05
C GLN A 364 -5.18 10.65 9.53
N CYS A 365 -5.16 9.35 9.20
CA CYS A 365 -6.17 8.40 9.64
C CYS A 365 -6.19 8.20 11.17
N VAL A 366 -5.02 8.18 11.81
CA VAL A 366 -4.88 7.91 13.26
C VAL A 366 -5.02 9.17 14.10
N LEU A 367 -4.35 10.25 13.70
CA LEU A 367 -4.21 11.49 14.48
C LEU A 367 -5.21 12.57 14.09
N GLY A 368 -5.85 12.45 12.92
CA GLY A 368 -6.70 13.48 12.34
C GLY A 368 -5.95 14.64 11.67
N TYR A 369 -4.61 14.60 11.66
CA TYR A 369 -3.75 15.58 11.00
C TYR A 369 -2.47 14.93 10.47
N GLN A 370 -1.77 15.61 9.57
CA GLN A 370 -0.46 15.19 9.07
C GLN A 370 0.63 15.90 9.89
N PRO A 371 1.46 15.17 10.66
CA PRO A 371 2.62 15.76 11.33
C PRO A 371 3.53 16.46 10.32
N PRO A 372 4.09 17.63 10.68
CA PRO A 372 5.06 18.31 9.82
C PRO A 372 6.29 17.42 9.70
N PRO A 373 6.89 17.25 8.51
CA PRO A 373 8.04 16.39 8.40
C PRO A 373 9.24 17.05 9.09
N ILE A 374 10.23 16.25 9.50
CA ILE A 374 11.31 16.75 10.36
C ILE A 374 12.23 17.69 9.56
N LEU A 375 12.41 18.91 10.09
CA LEU A 375 13.08 20.06 9.47
C LEU A 375 14.61 19.94 9.38
N GLU A 376 15.21 19.08 10.20
CA GLU A 376 16.65 18.90 10.27
C GLU A 376 16.99 17.42 10.10
N SER A 377 17.73 17.09 9.05
CA SER A 377 18.43 15.80 9.00
C SER A 377 19.44 15.79 10.16
N PRO A 378 19.47 14.75 11.01
CA PRO A 378 20.58 14.59 11.94
C PRO A 378 21.88 14.59 11.14
N PRO A 379 22.99 15.14 11.67
CA PRO A 379 24.29 15.04 11.01
C PRO A 379 24.58 13.55 10.74
N MET A 380 24.84 13.20 9.48
CA MET A 380 25.18 11.83 9.06
C MET A 380 26.47 11.33 9.71
#